data_AF-A0A7Y4L1Z5-F1
#
_entry.id   AF-A0A7Y4L1Z5-F1
#
_cell.length_a   1.000
_cell.length_b   1.000
_cell.length_c   1.000
_cell.angle_alpha   90.00
_cell.angle_beta   90.00
_cell.angle_gamma   90.00
#
_symmetry.space_group_name_H-M   'P 1'
#
loop_
_entity.id
_entity.type
_entity.pdbx_description
1 polymer ?
#
loop_
_entity_poly.entity_id
_entity_poly.type
_entity_poly.pdbx_seq_one_letter_code
_entity_poly.pdbx_strand_id
1 'polypeptide(L)'
;MAEKLQAIVKSAAPAILHRHERRKFWEVVAEARRSVAGTSDTEEVAERTLELLSALPAAEIAALAQPLWELRATSYNWRLWHAAYLINGGCSDDGFEYFRGWLIAQGAYQQVTGDSTLPDPVSGQYPELGEGWDFDDEAENQQRLPRLTALFAED
;
A
#
# COMPACT_ATOMS: atom_id res chain seq x y z
N MET A 1 10.22 41.84 -0.65
CA MET A 1 9.11 41.05 -1.22
C MET A 1 9.62 39.88 -2.08
N ALA A 2 10.58 40.11 -2.98
CA ALA A 2 11.19 39.08 -3.83
C ALA A 2 11.90 37.92 -3.07
N GLU A 3 12.67 38.22 -2.02
CA GLU A 3 13.33 37.17 -1.21
C GLU A 3 12.34 36.24 -0.47
N LYS A 4 11.27 36.80 0.10
CA LYS A 4 10.21 36.00 0.75
C LYS A 4 9.51 35.07 -0.24
N LEU A 5 9.28 35.53 -1.47
CA LEU A 5 8.71 34.72 -2.55
C LEU A 5 9.66 33.58 -2.97
N GLN A 6 10.96 33.85 -3.11
CA GLN A 6 11.94 32.81 -3.43
C GLN A 6 12.06 31.74 -2.33
N ALA A 7 12.01 32.14 -1.06
CA ALA A 7 12.06 31.20 0.06
C ALA A 7 10.84 30.26 0.08
N ILE A 8 9.64 30.79 -0.15
CA ILE A 8 8.39 30.02 -0.23
C ILE A 8 8.42 29.05 -1.42
N VAL A 9 8.87 29.51 -2.59
CA VAL A 9 9.00 28.63 -3.76
C VAL A 9 9.99 27.50 -3.50
N LYS A 10 11.14 27.79 -2.87
CA LYS A 10 12.17 26.78 -2.58
C LYS A 10 11.69 25.75 -1.54
N SER A 11 10.93 26.18 -0.52
CA SER A 11 10.35 25.25 0.46
C SER A 11 9.20 24.43 -0.11
N ALA A 12 8.44 24.97 -1.06
CA ALA A 12 7.30 24.30 -1.67
C ALA A 12 7.68 23.44 -2.90
N ALA A 13 8.80 23.72 -3.57
CA ALA A 13 9.20 23.04 -4.80
C ALA A 13 9.26 21.51 -4.68
N PRO A 14 9.81 20.89 -3.61
CA PRO A 14 9.79 19.44 -3.45
C PRO A 14 8.36 18.90 -3.38
N ALA A 15 7.49 19.53 -2.58
CA ALA A 15 6.09 19.12 -2.47
C ALA A 15 5.29 19.31 -3.78
N ILE A 16 5.60 20.35 -4.56
CA ILE A 16 4.98 20.62 -5.86
C ILE A 16 5.43 19.59 -6.90
N LEU A 17 6.74 19.31 -6.99
CA LEU A 17 7.30 18.29 -7.86
C LEU A 17 6.70 16.92 -7.53
N HIS A 18 6.61 16.62 -6.25
CA HIS A 18 6.07 15.36 -5.79
C HIS A 18 4.57 15.18 -6.10
N ARG A 19 3.78 16.26 -5.98
CA ARG A 19 2.38 16.28 -6.45
C ARG A 19 2.27 16.11 -7.96
N HIS A 20 3.19 16.71 -8.72
CA HIS A 20 3.23 16.60 -10.18
C HIS A 20 3.54 15.17 -10.63
N GLU A 21 4.55 14.53 -10.04
CA GLU A 21 4.94 13.15 -10.29
C GLU A 21 3.82 12.18 -9.94
N ARG A 22 3.17 12.38 -8.78
CA ARG A 22 2.00 11.60 -8.36
C ARG A 22 0.82 11.73 -9.33
N ARG A 23 0.53 12.94 -9.81
CA ARG A 23 -0.50 13.16 -10.84
C ARG A 23 -0.15 12.42 -12.13
N LYS A 24 1.09 12.57 -12.60
CA LYS A 24 1.56 11.93 -13.84
C LYS A 24 1.55 10.41 -13.75
N PHE A 25 1.90 9.84 -12.59
CA PHE A 25 1.77 8.40 -12.32
C PHE A 25 0.33 7.92 -12.56
N TRP A 26 -0.65 8.61 -11.96
CA TRP A 26 -2.06 8.24 -12.13
C TRP A 26 -2.58 8.49 -13.56
N GLU A 27 -2.08 9.49 -14.27
CA GLU A 27 -2.39 9.71 -15.69
C GLU A 27 -1.96 8.51 -16.55
N VAL A 28 -0.76 7.97 -16.31
CA VAL A 28 -0.25 6.78 -17.00
C VAL A 28 -1.10 5.55 -16.69
N VAL A 29 -1.39 5.29 -15.41
CA VAL A 29 -2.24 4.15 -14.99
C VAL A 29 -3.65 4.28 -15.59
N ALA A 30 -4.23 5.49 -15.58
CA ALA A 30 -5.55 5.72 -16.14
C ALA A 30 -5.58 5.56 -17.67
N GLU A 31 -4.51 5.93 -18.36
CA GLU A 31 -4.37 5.72 -19.80
C GLU A 31 -4.23 4.25 -20.16
N ALA A 32 -3.38 3.51 -19.43
CA ALA A 32 -3.28 2.06 -19.58
C ALA A 32 -4.66 1.42 -19.37
N ARG A 33 -5.38 1.86 -18.33
CA ARG A 33 -6.70 1.34 -18.01
C ARG A 33 -7.76 1.61 -19.07
N ARG A 34 -7.76 2.79 -19.70
CA ARG A 34 -8.66 3.11 -20.83
C ARG A 34 -8.33 2.33 -22.10
N SER A 35 -7.10 1.85 -22.23
CA SER A 35 -6.61 1.14 -23.41
C SER A 35 -6.96 -0.35 -23.41
N VAL A 36 -7.46 -0.88 -22.29
CA VAL A 36 -7.78 -2.30 -22.09
C VAL A 36 -9.29 -2.51 -22.10
N ALA A 37 -9.75 -3.60 -22.72
CA ALA A 37 -11.15 -3.96 -22.74
C ALA A 37 -11.57 -4.68 -21.45
N GLY A 38 -12.69 -4.26 -20.84
CA GLY A 38 -13.27 -4.94 -19.68
C GLY A 38 -12.62 -4.56 -18.33
N THR A 39 -13.37 -4.78 -17.25
CA THR A 39 -13.02 -4.26 -15.93
C THR A 39 -12.14 -5.18 -15.08
N SER A 40 -11.83 -6.39 -15.55
CA SER A 40 -11.12 -7.40 -14.76
C SER A 40 -9.72 -7.75 -15.25
N ASP A 41 -9.30 -7.31 -16.44
CA ASP A 41 -8.01 -7.72 -17.00
C ASP A 41 -6.86 -6.85 -16.47
N THR A 42 -6.45 -7.12 -15.23
CA THR A 42 -5.36 -6.38 -14.59
C THR A 42 -3.98 -6.73 -15.10
N GLU A 43 -3.82 -7.92 -15.71
CA GLU A 43 -2.57 -8.31 -16.34
C GLU A 43 -2.35 -7.48 -17.62
N GLU A 44 -3.38 -7.37 -18.47
CA GLU A 44 -3.33 -6.51 -19.64
C GLU A 44 -3.11 -5.04 -19.25
N VAL A 45 -3.75 -4.54 -18.17
CA VAL A 45 -3.49 -3.17 -17.68
C VAL A 45 -2.03 -2.99 -17.24
N ALA A 46 -1.43 -3.99 -16.59
CA ALA A 46 -0.03 -3.94 -16.18
C ALA A 46 0.90 -3.92 -17.40
N GLU A 47 0.63 -4.73 -18.42
CA GLU A 47 1.37 -4.74 -19.68
C GLU A 47 1.27 -3.40 -20.41
N ARG A 48 0.05 -2.85 -20.55
CA ARG A 48 -0.15 -1.52 -21.15
C ARG A 48 0.53 -0.41 -20.34
N THR A 49 0.56 -0.51 -19.02
CA THR A 49 1.29 0.43 -18.16
C THR A 49 2.79 0.35 -18.43
N LEU A 50 3.34 -0.86 -18.55
CA LEU A 50 4.75 -1.09 -18.86
C LEU A 50 5.14 -0.51 -20.23
N GLU A 51 4.31 -0.70 -21.25
CA GLU A 51 4.52 -0.11 -22.57
C GLU A 51 4.55 1.42 -22.52
N LEU A 52 3.58 2.04 -21.84
CA LEU A 52 3.52 3.51 -21.70
C LEU A 52 4.72 4.05 -20.94
N LEU A 53 5.15 3.39 -19.86
CA LEU A 53 6.35 3.77 -19.12
C LEU A 53 7.62 3.63 -19.96
N SER A 54 7.73 2.57 -20.75
CA SER A 54 8.91 2.29 -21.59
C SER A 54 9.08 3.30 -22.73
N ALA A 55 8.01 4.01 -23.11
CA ALA A 55 8.05 5.09 -24.09
C ALA A 55 8.53 6.44 -23.51
N LEU A 56 8.67 6.56 -22.18
CA LEU A 56 9.10 7.79 -21.53
C LEU A 56 10.64 7.89 -21.44
N PRO A 57 11.20 9.11 -21.35
CA PRO A 57 12.62 9.29 -21.03
C PRO A 57 12.98 8.65 -19.68
N ALA A 58 14.18 8.09 -19.56
CA ALA A 58 14.64 7.41 -18.34
C ALA A 58 14.53 8.26 -17.06
N ALA A 59 14.76 9.58 -17.16
CA ALA A 59 14.60 10.51 -16.05
C ALA A 59 13.14 10.60 -15.58
N GLU A 60 12.17 10.51 -16.50
CA GLU A 60 10.75 10.50 -16.15
C GLU A 60 10.33 9.16 -15.55
N ILE A 61 10.84 8.04 -16.07
CA ILE A 61 10.60 6.71 -15.48
C ILE A 61 11.09 6.68 -14.02
N ALA A 62 12.31 7.18 -13.77
CA ALA A 62 12.87 7.26 -12.44
C ALA A 62 12.02 8.14 -11.50
N ALA A 63 11.51 9.27 -11.99
CA ALA A 63 10.63 10.14 -11.21
C ALA A 63 9.28 9.46 -10.88
N LEU A 64 8.78 8.58 -11.75
CA LEU A 64 7.52 7.83 -11.51
C LEU A 64 7.70 6.63 -10.58
N ALA A 65 8.92 6.16 -10.35
CA ALA A 65 9.19 5.08 -9.38
C ALA A 65 8.87 5.51 -7.94
N GLN A 66 9.07 6.79 -7.61
CA GLN A 66 8.85 7.32 -6.27
C GLN A 66 7.37 7.24 -5.85
N PRO A 67 6.38 7.77 -6.62
CA PRO A 67 4.97 7.56 -6.33
C PRO A 67 4.58 6.09 -6.18
N LEU A 68 5.14 5.19 -7.00
CA LEU A 68 4.87 3.76 -6.90
C LEU A 68 5.39 3.17 -5.58
N TRP A 69 6.61 3.49 -5.17
CA TRP A 69 7.17 3.02 -3.90
C TRP A 69 6.38 3.53 -2.70
N GLU A 70 5.96 4.79 -2.71
CA GLU A 70 5.12 5.34 -1.66
C GLU A 70 3.75 4.68 -1.60
N LEU A 71 3.15 4.39 -2.74
CA LEU A 71 1.90 3.62 -2.79
C LEU A 71 2.11 2.21 -2.25
N ARG A 72 3.20 1.52 -2.62
CA ARG A 72 3.53 0.19 -2.07
C ARG A 72 3.79 0.23 -0.56
N ALA A 73 4.46 1.26 -0.05
CA ALA A 73 4.72 1.41 1.38
C ALA A 73 3.42 1.73 2.15
N THR A 74 2.66 2.73 1.70
CA THR A 74 1.43 3.17 2.37
C THR A 74 0.30 2.16 2.29
N SER A 75 0.23 1.37 1.22
CA SER A 75 -0.75 0.29 1.07
C SER A 75 -0.42 -0.94 1.91
N TYR A 76 0.81 -1.07 2.44
CA TYR A 76 1.16 -2.12 3.40
C TYR A 76 0.63 -1.76 4.78
N ASN A 77 -0.66 -1.98 5.00
CA ASN A 77 -1.27 -1.73 6.29
C ASN A 77 -2.32 -2.78 6.64
N TRP A 78 -2.51 -2.95 7.94
CA TRP A 78 -3.39 -3.97 8.51
C TRP A 78 -4.86 -3.84 8.07
N ARG A 79 -5.28 -2.64 7.69
CA ARG A 79 -6.66 -2.33 7.28
C ARG A 79 -6.93 -2.92 5.92
N LEU A 80 -6.02 -2.67 4.98
CA LEU A 80 -6.07 -3.26 3.66
C LEU A 80 -5.85 -4.78 3.74
N TRP A 81 -5.00 -5.23 4.67
CA TRP A 81 -4.79 -6.66 4.91
C TRP A 81 -6.07 -7.36 5.36
N HIS A 82 -6.76 -6.78 6.34
CA HIS A 82 -8.02 -7.30 6.84
C HIS A 82 -9.09 -7.31 5.74
N ALA A 83 -9.18 -6.25 4.93
CA ALA A 83 -10.07 -6.21 3.78
C ALA A 83 -9.76 -7.33 2.77
N ALA A 84 -8.48 -7.53 2.44
CA ALA A 84 -8.05 -8.60 1.55
C ALA A 84 -8.40 -9.99 2.11
N TYR A 85 -8.16 -10.21 3.41
CA TYR A 85 -8.48 -11.45 4.11
C TYR A 85 -9.97 -11.76 4.06
N LEU A 86 -10.84 -10.79 4.33
CA LEU A 86 -12.28 -10.98 4.29
C LEU A 86 -12.80 -11.24 2.87
N ILE A 87 -12.35 -10.45 1.87
CA ILE A 87 -12.80 -10.56 0.48
C ILE A 87 -12.39 -11.90 -0.12
N ASN A 88 -11.17 -12.36 0.18
CA ASN A 88 -10.60 -13.56 -0.41
C ASN A 88 -10.89 -14.84 0.41
N GLY A 89 -11.47 -14.73 1.61
CA GLY A 89 -11.66 -15.87 2.53
C GLY A 89 -10.37 -16.39 3.16
N GLY A 90 -9.36 -15.52 3.26
CA GLY A 90 -7.99 -15.82 3.68
C GLY A 90 -6.98 -14.97 2.89
N CYS A 91 -5.80 -14.69 3.43
CA CYS A 91 -4.77 -13.92 2.72
C CYS A 91 -3.37 -14.26 3.25
N SER A 92 -2.51 -14.72 2.34
CA SER A 92 -1.06 -14.82 2.56
C SER A 92 -0.37 -13.51 2.15
N ASP A 93 0.89 -13.35 2.51
CA ASP A 93 1.74 -12.23 2.09
C ASP A 93 1.74 -12.02 0.57
N ASP A 94 1.97 -13.07 -0.21
CA ASP A 94 1.92 -12.98 -1.68
C ASP A 94 0.51 -12.61 -2.19
N GLY A 95 -0.53 -13.18 -1.56
CA GLY A 95 -1.92 -12.84 -1.89
C GLY A 95 -2.24 -11.37 -1.60
N PHE A 96 -1.66 -10.82 -0.54
CA PHE A 96 -1.80 -9.41 -0.21
C PHE A 96 -1.03 -8.51 -1.17
N GLU A 97 0.18 -8.91 -1.57
CA GLU A 97 0.94 -8.21 -2.62
C GLU A 97 0.15 -8.11 -3.93
N TYR A 98 -0.47 -9.20 -4.37
CA TYR A 98 -1.33 -9.20 -5.55
C TYR A 98 -2.58 -8.34 -5.38
N PHE A 99 -3.25 -8.42 -4.23
CA PHE A 99 -4.42 -7.59 -3.95
C PHE A 99 -4.10 -6.09 -4.00
N ARG A 100 -2.96 -5.67 -3.44
CA ARG A 100 -2.51 -4.28 -3.49
C ARG A 100 -2.11 -3.85 -4.89
N GLY A 101 -1.38 -4.71 -5.61
CA GLY A 101 -1.03 -4.48 -7.01
C GLY A 101 -2.28 -4.29 -7.88
N TRP A 102 -3.29 -5.14 -7.67
CA TRP A 102 -4.59 -5.03 -8.33
C TRP A 102 -5.28 -3.70 -8.02
N LEU A 103 -5.37 -3.28 -6.75
CA LEU A 103 -5.97 -1.99 -6.39
C LEU A 103 -5.27 -0.81 -7.06
N ILE A 104 -3.94 -0.83 -7.14
CA ILE A 104 -3.15 0.22 -7.79
C ILE A 104 -3.38 0.21 -9.31
N ALA A 105 -3.33 -0.96 -9.96
CA ALA A 105 -3.56 -1.09 -11.40
C ALA A 105 -4.95 -0.64 -11.83
N GLN A 106 -5.96 -0.85 -10.99
CA GLN A 106 -7.33 -0.40 -11.24
C GLN A 106 -7.51 1.13 -11.09
N GLY A 107 -6.52 1.85 -10.54
CA GLY A 107 -6.72 3.20 -10.01
C GLY A 107 -7.66 3.24 -8.79
N ALA A 108 -8.13 2.08 -8.33
CA ALA A 108 -9.10 1.93 -7.26
C ALA A 108 -8.48 2.26 -5.90
N TYR A 109 -7.17 2.04 -5.72
CA TYR A 109 -6.49 2.42 -4.48
C TYR A 109 -6.72 3.89 -4.14
N GLN A 110 -6.56 4.79 -5.12
CA GLN A 110 -6.78 6.23 -4.91
C GLN A 110 -8.24 6.54 -4.58
N GLN A 111 -9.20 5.85 -5.22
CA GLN A 111 -10.63 6.06 -4.98
C GLN A 111 -11.09 5.54 -3.62
N VAL A 112 -10.57 4.39 -3.20
CA VAL A 112 -10.90 3.72 -1.94
C VAL A 112 -10.23 4.39 -0.75
N THR A 113 -8.98 4.85 -0.93
CA THR A 113 -8.23 5.51 0.16
C THR A 113 -8.41 7.02 0.18
N GLY A 114 -8.74 7.66 -0.95
CA GLY A 114 -9.11 9.08 -1.01
C GLY A 114 -8.06 10.05 -0.45
N ASP A 115 -6.77 9.69 -0.44
CA ASP A 115 -5.69 10.41 0.29
C ASP A 115 -5.98 10.56 1.80
N SER A 116 -7.02 9.89 2.28
CA SER A 116 -7.58 9.92 3.60
C SER A 116 -7.13 8.66 4.32
N THR A 117 -6.85 8.76 5.61
CA THR A 117 -6.76 7.57 6.45
C THR A 117 -8.04 6.77 6.21
N LEU A 118 -7.91 5.51 5.77
CA LEU A 118 -8.99 4.51 5.75
C LEU A 118 -9.83 4.60 7.07
N PRO A 119 -11.03 4.02 7.18
CA PRO A 119 -11.78 3.98 8.43
C PRO A 119 -11.10 3.08 9.47
N ASP A 120 -11.06 3.50 10.75
CA ASP A 120 -10.39 2.75 11.84
C ASP A 120 -10.98 1.34 11.88
N PRO A 121 -10.21 0.29 11.57
CA PRO A 121 -10.74 -1.05 11.62
C PRO A 121 -10.92 -1.53 13.07
N VAL A 122 -10.54 -0.70 14.06
CA VAL A 122 -11.03 -0.74 15.45
C VAL A 122 -12.49 -0.23 15.55
N SER A 123 -13.33 -0.52 14.57
CA SER A 123 -14.79 -0.43 14.73
C SER A 123 -15.40 -1.71 15.29
N GLY A 124 -14.62 -2.80 15.35
CA GLY A 124 -14.90 -3.93 16.23
C GLY A 124 -14.49 -3.59 17.66
N GLN A 125 -15.34 -3.87 18.64
CA GLN A 125 -14.91 -3.92 20.04
C GLN A 125 -13.88 -5.05 20.18
N TYR A 126 -12.60 -4.70 20.11
CA TYR A 126 -11.55 -5.60 20.58
C TYR A 126 -11.64 -5.67 22.10
N PRO A 127 -11.46 -6.85 22.71
CA PRO A 127 -11.23 -6.90 24.15
C PRO A 127 -10.03 -6.00 24.47
N GLU A 128 -10.07 -5.33 25.64
CA GLU A 128 -8.91 -4.63 26.18
C GLU A 128 -7.69 -5.55 26.05
N LEU A 129 -6.66 -5.09 25.34
CA LEU A 129 -5.42 -5.85 25.23
C LEU A 129 -4.89 -6.01 26.66
N GLY A 130 -4.75 -7.26 27.09
CA GLY A 130 -4.10 -7.55 28.37
C GLY A 130 -2.69 -6.96 28.40
N GLU A 131 -2.11 -6.85 29.60
CA GLU A 131 -0.71 -6.44 29.73
C GLU A 131 0.17 -7.25 28.76
N GLY A 132 0.88 -6.52 27.89
CA GLY A 132 1.83 -7.10 26.97
C GLY A 132 2.88 -7.86 27.78
N TRP A 133 3.29 -9.02 27.27
CA TRP A 133 4.32 -9.83 27.89
C TRP A 133 5.46 -10.08 26.92
N ASP A 134 6.62 -10.45 27.47
CA ASP A 134 7.81 -10.74 26.70
C ASP A 134 7.71 -12.14 26.08
N PHE A 135 7.64 -12.23 24.75
CA PHE A 135 7.58 -13.52 24.04
C PHE A 135 8.88 -14.31 24.13
N ASP A 136 9.98 -13.71 24.61
CA ASP A 136 11.22 -14.43 24.87
C ASP A 136 11.27 -15.06 26.28
N ASP A 137 10.30 -14.75 27.16
CA ASP A 137 10.16 -15.42 28.46
C ASP A 137 9.41 -16.75 28.30
N GLU A 138 10.17 -17.84 28.26
CA GLU A 138 9.66 -19.20 28.16
C GLU A 138 8.66 -19.55 29.29
N ALA A 139 8.90 -19.08 30.51
CA ALA A 139 8.06 -19.38 31.66
C ALA A 139 6.72 -18.64 31.57
N GLU A 140 6.76 -17.37 31.13
CA GLU A 140 5.55 -16.59 30.90
C GLU A 140 4.76 -17.10 29.68
N ASN A 141 5.44 -17.54 28.63
CA ASN A 141 4.84 -18.22 27.49
C ASN A 141 4.16 -19.53 27.90
N GLN A 142 4.79 -20.33 28.76
CA GLN A 142 4.21 -21.57 29.27
C GLN A 142 2.94 -21.30 30.11
N GLN A 143 2.93 -20.19 30.85
CA GLN A 143 1.78 -19.77 31.63
C GLN A 143 0.63 -19.23 30.76
N ARG A 144 0.93 -18.39 29.77
CA ARG A 144 -0.07 -17.66 28.96
C ARG A 144 -0.53 -18.45 27.73
N LEU A 145 0.35 -19.27 27.15
CA LEU A 145 0.10 -20.05 25.94
C LEU A 145 0.30 -21.56 26.16
N PRO A 146 -0.28 -22.17 27.21
CA PRO A 146 0.07 -23.53 27.65
C PRO A 146 -0.19 -24.60 26.59
N ARG A 147 -1.15 -24.39 25.70
CA ARG A 147 -1.42 -25.31 24.57
C ARG A 147 -0.41 -25.18 23.45
N LEU A 148 0.10 -23.97 23.20
CA LEU A 148 1.08 -23.72 22.16
C LEU A 148 2.43 -24.25 22.60
N THR A 149 2.86 -23.93 23.83
CA THR A 149 4.14 -24.41 24.37
C THR A 149 4.18 -25.94 24.49
N ALA A 150 3.06 -26.59 24.78
CA ALA A 150 2.98 -28.06 24.79
C ALA A 150 3.19 -28.71 23.39
N LEU A 151 3.01 -27.98 22.29
CA LEU A 151 3.30 -28.49 20.94
C LEU A 151 4.80 -28.44 20.60
N PHE A 152 5.57 -27.62 21.31
CA PHE A 152 6.99 -27.38 21.06
C PHE A 152 7.90 -27.87 22.20
N ALA A 153 7.33 -28.46 23.26
CA ALA A 153 8.09 -29.20 24.24
C ALA A 153 8.61 -30.48 23.56
N GLU A 154 9.90 -30.52 23.23
CA GLU A 154 10.57 -31.75 22.79
C GLU A 154 10.52 -32.78 23.94
N ASP A 155 10.21 -34.05 23.61
CA ASP A 155 10.12 -35.18 24.56
C ASP A 155 11.43 -35.46 25.31
#